data_AF-A0A679JZ76-F1
#
_entry.id   AF-A0A679JZ76-F1
#
_cell.length_a   1.000
_cell.length_b   1.000
_cell.length_c   1.000
_cell.angle_alpha   90.00
_cell.angle_beta   90.00
_cell.angle_gamma   90.00
#
_symmetry.space_group_name_H-M   'P 1'
#
loop_
_entity.id
_entity.type
_entity.pdbx_description
1 polymer ?
#
loop_
_entity_poly.entity_id
_entity_poly.type
_entity_poly.pdbx_seq_one_letter_code
_entity_poly.pdbx_strand_id
1 'polypeptide(L)'
;MRLTRSLVLPLILVGSTQTALADASMDRVLKELEPEERAHQVCNLRGLDAVRKGSHLKGVDRVTTTLQKPAIFKNNVVIAKGGAVRAKNHWYFLDFTCAVSADQMKATSFDYKLGGEIPENKWEDFGLWK
;
A
#
# COMPACT_ATOMS: atom_id res chain seq x y z
N MET A 1 -45.29 -21.58 -44.71
CA MET A 1 -44.26 -20.59 -44.33
C MET A 1 -44.53 -20.10 -42.92
N ARG A 2 -43.71 -20.48 -41.93
CA ARG A 2 -43.73 -19.90 -40.57
C ARG A 2 -42.36 -19.24 -40.37
N LEU A 3 -42.31 -17.91 -40.34
CA LEU A 3 -41.09 -17.17 -40.02
C LEU A 3 -40.90 -17.15 -38.50
N THR A 4 -39.89 -17.86 -38.01
CA THR A 4 -39.38 -17.73 -36.64
C THR A 4 -38.45 -16.53 -36.56
N ARG A 5 -38.87 -15.46 -35.89
CA ARG A 5 -38.02 -14.31 -35.54
C ARG A 5 -37.07 -14.74 -34.40
N SER A 6 -35.79 -14.93 -34.69
CA SER A 6 -34.75 -15.06 -33.67
C SER A 6 -34.51 -13.70 -33.03
N LEU A 7 -34.84 -13.58 -31.74
CA LEU A 7 -34.55 -12.41 -30.92
C LEU A 7 -33.10 -12.54 -30.43
N VAL A 8 -32.17 -11.83 -31.07
CA VAL A 8 -30.77 -11.75 -30.61
C VAL A 8 -30.72 -10.66 -29.54
N LEU A 9 -30.54 -11.06 -28.28
CA LEU A 9 -30.38 -10.16 -27.15
C LEU A 9 -28.92 -9.68 -27.11
N PRO A 10 -28.62 -8.36 -27.19
CA PRO A 10 -27.25 -7.89 -27.13
C PRO A 10 -26.76 -7.97 -25.69
N LEU A 11 -25.71 -8.76 -25.46
CA LEU A 11 -25.00 -8.82 -24.19
C LEU A 11 -24.17 -7.54 -24.03
N ILE A 12 -24.70 -6.56 -23.31
CA ILE A 12 -24.00 -5.31 -23.00
C ILE A 12 -22.90 -5.64 -21.97
N LEU A 13 -21.63 -5.67 -22.39
CA LEU A 13 -20.50 -5.65 -21.47
C LEU A 13 -20.42 -4.26 -20.83
N VAL A 14 -20.93 -4.12 -19.60
CA VAL A 14 -20.69 -2.94 -18.77
C VAL A 14 -19.24 -2.99 -18.28
N GLY A 15 -18.38 -2.15 -18.85
CA GLY A 15 -16.99 -1.99 -18.40
C GLY A 15 -16.92 -1.30 -17.03
N SER A 16 -16.22 -1.92 -16.08
CA SER A 16 -16.11 -1.47 -14.69
C SER A 16 -15.27 -0.19 -14.53
N THR A 17 -15.90 0.96 -14.30
CA THR A 17 -15.24 2.24 -13.95
C THR A 17 -14.99 2.36 -12.43
N GLN A 18 -14.32 1.39 -11.80
CA GLN A 18 -14.24 1.31 -10.33
C GLN A 18 -13.08 2.08 -9.68
N THR A 19 -12.06 2.53 -10.43
CA THR A 19 -10.82 3.07 -9.86
C THR A 19 -10.93 4.51 -9.35
N ALA A 20 -11.59 5.40 -10.08
CA ALA A 20 -11.58 6.84 -9.76
C ALA A 20 -12.27 7.19 -8.41
N LEU A 21 -13.30 6.46 -8.01
CA LEU A 21 -14.01 6.71 -6.76
C LEU A 21 -13.22 6.26 -5.52
N ALA A 22 -12.47 5.16 -5.63
CA ALA A 22 -11.63 4.65 -4.55
C ALA A 22 -10.45 5.62 -4.28
N ASP A 23 -9.79 6.10 -5.34
CA ASP A 23 -8.70 7.08 -5.24
C ASP A 23 -9.20 8.40 -4.63
N ALA A 24 -10.33 8.93 -5.12
CA ALA A 24 -10.93 10.15 -4.56
C ALA A 24 -11.34 9.99 -3.08
N SER A 25 -11.71 8.78 -2.66
CA SER A 25 -12.00 8.49 -1.25
C SER A 25 -10.75 8.49 -0.40
N MET A 26 -9.64 7.91 -0.88
CA MET A 26 -8.37 7.92 -0.15
C MET A 26 -7.75 9.30 -0.07
N ASP A 27 -7.82 10.09 -1.14
CA ASP A 27 -7.35 11.47 -1.11
C ASP A 27 -8.05 12.31 -0.04
N ARG A 28 -9.36 12.07 0.18
CA ARG A 28 -10.10 12.73 1.26
C ARG A 28 -9.58 12.33 2.63
N VAL A 29 -9.42 11.03 2.89
CA VAL A 29 -8.88 10.55 4.18
C VAL A 29 -7.48 11.08 4.44
N LEU A 30 -6.60 11.07 3.42
CA LEU A 30 -5.23 11.57 3.56
C LEU A 30 -5.19 13.06 3.90
N LYS A 31 -6.11 13.87 3.36
CA LYS A 31 -6.17 15.31 3.62
C LYS A 31 -6.55 15.67 5.07
N GLU A 32 -7.23 14.77 5.77
CA GLU A 32 -7.58 14.95 7.18
C GLU A 32 -6.40 14.65 8.13
N LEU A 33 -5.32 14.04 7.63
CA LEU A 33 -4.14 13.71 8.42
C LEU A 33 -3.19 14.91 8.51
N GLU A 34 -2.53 15.03 9.66
CA GLU A 34 -1.37 15.92 9.83
C GLU A 34 -0.28 15.60 8.77
N PRO A 35 0.50 16.60 8.31
CA PRO A 35 1.41 16.43 7.18
C PRO A 35 2.38 15.24 7.29
N GLU A 36 2.95 15.01 8.47
CA GLU A 36 3.87 13.88 8.71
C GLU A 36 3.15 12.53 8.67
N GLU A 37 1.99 12.43 9.32
CA GLU A 37 1.18 11.20 9.30
C GLU A 37 0.70 10.89 7.89
N ARG A 38 0.30 11.91 7.13
CA ARG A 38 -0.03 11.78 5.71
C ARG A 38 1.13 11.22 4.89
N ALA A 39 2.35 11.73 5.11
CA ALA A 39 3.54 11.21 4.45
C ALA A 39 3.78 9.74 4.77
N HIS A 40 3.63 9.33 6.04
CA HIS A 40 3.73 7.93 6.45
C HIS A 40 2.69 7.04 5.75
N GLN A 41 1.43 7.46 5.68
CA GLN A 41 0.38 6.69 5.03
C GLN A 41 0.60 6.58 3.51
N VAL A 42 0.98 7.67 2.85
CA VAL A 42 1.33 7.66 1.42
C VAL A 42 2.51 6.73 1.14
N CYS A 43 3.53 6.72 2.00
CA CYS A 43 4.67 5.81 1.87
C CYS A 43 4.29 4.35 2.16
N ASN A 44 3.39 4.07 3.11
CA ASN A 44 2.87 2.72 3.34
C ASN A 44 2.14 2.18 2.09
N LEU A 45 1.26 2.99 1.50
CA LEU A 45 0.54 2.64 0.27
C LEU A 45 1.49 2.40 -0.90
N ARG A 46 2.51 3.26 -1.06
CA ARG A 46 3.54 3.07 -2.09
C ARG A 46 4.36 1.80 -1.84
N GLY A 47 4.69 1.50 -0.59
CA GLY A 47 5.42 0.30 -0.20
C GLY A 47 4.68 -0.99 -0.55
N LEU A 48 3.36 -1.02 -0.40
CA LEU A 48 2.54 -2.16 -0.85
C LEU A 48 2.75 -2.45 -2.33
N ASP A 49 2.62 -1.43 -3.18
CA ASP A 49 2.78 -1.56 -4.63
C ASP A 49 4.22 -1.94 -5.01
N ALA A 50 5.20 -1.28 -4.41
CA ALA A 50 6.62 -1.52 -4.67
C ALA A 50 7.01 -2.96 -4.34
N VAL A 51 6.65 -3.48 -3.16
CA VAL A 51 6.99 -4.85 -2.74
C VAL A 51 6.23 -5.89 -3.57
N ARG A 52 4.96 -5.64 -3.93
CA ARG A 52 4.18 -6.55 -4.80
C ARG A 52 4.82 -6.71 -6.17
N LYS A 53 5.39 -5.65 -6.73
CA LYS A 53 6.01 -5.64 -8.06
C LYS A 53 7.47 -6.08 -8.05
N GLY A 54 8.23 -5.71 -7.01
CA GLY A 54 9.69 -5.85 -6.97
C GLY A 54 10.21 -7.02 -6.14
N SER A 55 9.35 -7.79 -5.46
CA SER A 55 9.79 -8.90 -4.61
C SER A 55 9.13 -10.24 -4.98
N HIS A 56 9.63 -11.32 -4.36
CA HIS A 56 9.05 -12.64 -4.47
C HIS A 56 7.80 -12.83 -3.58
N LEU A 57 7.53 -11.92 -2.64
CA LEU A 57 6.41 -12.03 -1.71
C LEU A 57 5.07 -11.94 -2.46
N LYS A 58 4.11 -12.78 -2.05
CA LYS A 58 2.75 -12.81 -2.59
C LYS A 58 1.75 -12.47 -1.49
N GLY A 59 0.63 -11.85 -1.85
CA GLY A 59 -0.40 -11.49 -0.88
C GLY A 59 0.05 -10.42 0.12
N VAL A 60 0.89 -9.48 -0.33
CA VAL A 60 1.30 -8.32 0.46
C VAL A 60 0.08 -7.45 0.73
N ASP A 61 -0.19 -7.14 1.99
CA ASP A 61 -1.42 -6.43 2.38
C ASP A 61 -1.22 -5.31 3.41
N ARG A 62 -0.04 -5.23 4.05
CA ARG A 62 0.25 -4.18 5.03
C ARG A 62 1.72 -3.77 5.02
N VAL A 63 1.97 -2.48 5.25
CA VAL A 63 3.30 -1.93 5.54
C VAL A 63 3.18 -1.08 6.80
N THR A 64 4.20 -1.12 7.65
CA THR A 64 4.38 -0.18 8.77
C THR A 64 5.74 0.48 8.68
N THR A 65 5.80 1.78 8.95
CA THR A 65 7.01 2.59 8.95
C THR A 65 7.82 2.41 10.24
N THR A 66 7.19 1.90 11.29
CA THR A 66 7.73 1.88 12.65
C THR A 66 7.51 0.51 13.28
N LEU A 67 8.58 -0.05 13.84
CA LEU A 67 8.55 -1.16 14.80
C LEU A 67 9.17 -0.67 16.12
N GLN A 68 10.44 -1.03 16.37
CA GLN A 68 11.17 -0.63 17.58
C GLN A 68 11.65 0.84 17.56
N LYS A 69 11.86 1.39 16.36
CA LYS A 69 12.36 2.75 16.17
C LYS A 69 11.36 3.53 15.33
N PRO A 70 10.97 4.74 15.74
CA PRO A 70 10.15 5.61 14.92
C PRO A 70 10.79 5.87 13.56
N ALA A 71 9.97 5.91 12.52
CA ALA A 71 10.39 6.48 11.25
C ALA A 71 10.75 7.96 11.42
N ILE A 72 11.63 8.45 10.56
CA ILE A 72 12.02 9.87 10.54
C ILE A 72 11.33 10.52 9.36
N PHE A 73 10.67 11.65 9.58
CA PHE A 73 10.19 12.54 8.52
C PHE A 73 10.98 13.84 8.50
N LYS A 74 11.67 14.10 7.38
CA LYS A 74 12.42 15.35 7.17
C LYS A 74 12.49 15.69 5.70
N ASN A 75 12.29 16.96 5.36
CA ASN A 75 12.39 17.48 3.99
C ASN A 75 11.54 16.69 2.97
N ASN A 76 10.29 16.34 3.33
CA ASN A 76 9.41 15.50 2.51
C ASN A 76 9.96 14.10 2.22
N VAL A 77 10.80 13.56 3.11
CA VAL A 77 11.33 12.20 3.02
C VAL A 77 11.03 11.46 4.30
N VAL A 78 10.38 10.29 4.16
CA VAL A 78 10.17 9.31 5.21
C VAL A 78 11.30 8.28 5.15
N ILE A 79 12.02 8.10 6.24
CA ILE A 79 13.07 7.09 6.40
C ILE A 79 12.63 6.11 7.48
N ALA A 80 12.31 4.89 7.07
CA ALA A 80 11.99 3.79 7.96
C ALA A 80 13.18 2.82 8.02
N LYS A 81 13.86 2.79 9.17
CA LYS A 81 14.91 1.81 9.48
C LYS A 81 14.37 0.84 10.53
N GLY A 82 13.91 -0.32 10.09
CA GLY A 82 13.17 -1.28 10.89
C GLY A 82 11.65 -1.12 10.78
N GLY A 83 11.13 -0.85 9.58
CA GLY A 83 9.71 -1.05 9.27
C GLY A 83 9.41 -2.53 9.01
N ALA A 84 8.17 -2.83 8.65
CA ALA A 84 7.78 -4.18 8.23
C ALA A 84 6.75 -4.19 7.11
N VAL A 85 6.72 -5.29 6.36
CA VAL A 85 5.68 -5.61 5.39
C VAL A 85 5.06 -6.96 5.72
N ARG A 86 3.73 -7.06 5.63
CA ARG A 86 2.99 -8.31 5.82
C ARG A 86 2.62 -8.91 4.49
N ALA A 87 2.85 -10.21 4.34
CA ALA A 87 2.48 -11.01 3.18
C ALA A 87 1.97 -12.38 3.63
N LYS A 88 0.77 -12.78 3.21
CA LYS A 88 0.14 -14.06 3.61
C LYS A 88 0.14 -14.31 5.14
N ASN A 89 -0.15 -13.27 5.92
CA ASN A 89 -0.14 -13.31 7.40
C ASN A 89 1.25 -13.53 8.02
N HIS A 90 2.35 -13.42 7.26
CA HIS A 90 3.71 -13.41 7.77
C HIS A 90 4.29 -12.00 7.67
N TRP A 91 5.10 -11.60 8.65
CA TRP A 91 5.76 -10.30 8.66
C TRP A 91 7.21 -10.41 8.23
N TYR A 92 7.69 -9.42 7.48
CA TYR A 92 9.07 -9.34 6.99
C TYR A 92 9.63 -7.97 7.31
N PHE A 93 10.90 -7.90 7.68
CA PHE A 93 11.58 -6.61 7.87
C PHE A 93 11.60 -5.82 6.57
N LEU A 94 11.33 -4.53 6.65
CA LEU A 94 11.38 -3.61 5.52
C LEU A 94 12.05 -2.32 5.93
N ASP A 95 13.22 -2.06 5.36
CA ASP A 95 13.82 -0.72 5.39
C ASP A 95 13.42 0.02 4.13
N PHE A 96 13.06 1.30 4.24
CA PHE A 96 12.82 2.11 3.05
C PHE A 96 13.14 3.60 3.26
N THR A 97 13.37 4.26 2.13
CA THR A 97 13.40 5.72 1.98
C THR A 97 12.34 6.10 0.95
N CYS A 98 11.41 6.98 1.32
CA CYS A 98 10.29 7.37 0.50
C CYS A 98 10.19 8.90 0.45
N ALA A 99 10.40 9.48 -0.73
CA ALA A 99 10.14 10.91 -0.94
C ALA A 99 8.67 11.11 -1.32
N VAL A 100 8.08 12.20 -0.81
CA VAL A 100 6.71 12.62 -1.12
C VAL A 100 6.68 14.00 -1.77
N SER A 101 5.58 14.31 -2.44
CA SER A 101 5.29 15.66 -2.95
C SER A 101 5.19 16.67 -1.80
N ALA A 102 5.26 17.96 -2.13
CA ALA A 102 5.25 19.04 -1.13
C ALA A 102 3.96 19.12 -0.29
N ASP A 103 2.85 18.58 -0.81
CA ASP A 103 1.56 18.43 -0.12
C ASP A 103 1.39 17.07 0.58
N GLN A 104 2.44 16.24 0.54
CA GLN A 104 2.51 14.87 1.04
C GLN A 104 1.41 13.96 0.48
N MET A 105 0.81 14.28 -0.66
CA MET A 105 -0.29 13.50 -1.26
C MET A 105 0.19 12.37 -2.16
N LYS A 106 1.45 12.39 -2.62
CA LYS A 106 1.99 11.40 -3.56
C LYS A 106 3.42 11.03 -3.22
N ALA A 107 3.73 9.74 -3.27
CA ALA A 107 5.11 9.28 -3.23
C ALA A 107 5.77 9.53 -4.60
N THR A 108 6.91 10.19 -4.60
CA THR A 108 7.70 10.52 -5.80
C THR A 108 8.86 9.54 -6.00
N SER A 109 9.34 8.92 -4.92
CA SER A 109 10.30 7.81 -4.96
C SER A 109 10.02 6.80 -3.85
N PHE A 110 10.52 5.59 -4.02
CA PHE A 110 10.47 4.56 -2.99
C PHE A 110 11.60 3.55 -3.20
N ASP A 111 12.64 3.67 -2.40
CA ASP A 111 13.77 2.74 -2.37
C ASP A 111 13.66 1.88 -1.12
N TYR A 112 13.80 0.56 -1.27
CA TYR A 112 13.62 -0.35 -0.15
C TYR A 112 14.61 -1.51 -0.15
N LYS A 113 14.77 -2.08 1.04
CA LYS A 113 15.45 -3.36 1.28
C LYS A 113 14.50 -4.27 2.04
N LEU A 114 14.13 -5.38 1.40
CA LEU A 114 13.38 -6.45 2.03
C LEU A 114 14.33 -7.35 2.83
N GLY A 115 14.02 -7.54 4.11
CA GLY A 115 14.74 -8.43 5.00
C GLY A 115 14.08 -9.81 5.14
N GLY A 116 14.56 -10.57 6.12
CA GLY A 116 13.98 -11.87 6.48
C GLY A 116 12.62 -11.74 7.17
N GLU A 117 11.97 -12.89 7.32
CA GLU A 117 10.75 -13.02 8.11
C GLU A 117 11.00 -12.66 9.57
N ILE A 118 10.04 -11.97 10.18
CA ILE A 118 10.01 -11.62 11.59
C ILE A 118 9.33 -12.79 12.33
N PRO A 119 10.05 -13.49 13.23
CA PRO A 119 9.47 -14.58 14.02
C PRO A 119 8.22 -14.15 14.80
N GLU A 120 7.18 -14.99 14.83
CA GLU A 120 5.90 -14.69 15.49
C GLU A 120 6.06 -14.36 16.98
N ASN A 121 7.05 -14.97 17.66
CA ASN A 121 7.38 -14.67 19.05
C ASN A 121 7.96 -13.26 19.28
N LYS A 122 8.19 -12.48 18.22
CA LYS A 122 8.59 -11.06 18.28
C LYS A 122 7.48 -10.08 17.91
N TRP A 123 6.31 -10.58 17.53
CA TRP A 123 5.27 -9.71 16.99
C TRP A 123 4.69 -8.79 18.05
N GLU A 124 4.40 -9.30 19.25
CA GLU A 124 3.90 -8.48 20.35
C GLU A 124 4.86 -7.35 20.72
N ASP A 125 6.17 -7.67 20.83
CA ASP A 125 7.24 -6.69 21.08
C ASP A 125 7.26 -5.54 20.04
N PHE A 126 6.81 -5.82 18.81
CA PHE A 126 6.85 -4.89 17.68
C PHE A 126 5.48 -4.32 17.30
N GLY A 127 4.42 -4.65 18.06
CA GLY A 127 3.05 -4.26 17.73
C GLY A 127 2.55 -4.87 16.42
N LEU A 128 2.99 -6.07 16.07
CA LEU A 128 2.58 -6.83 14.90
C LEU A 128 1.51 -7.87 15.27
N TRP A 129 0.67 -8.24 14.30
CA TRP A 129 -0.41 -9.19 14.51
C TRP A 129 -0.76 -9.95 13.23
N LYS A 130 -1.52 -11.06 13.39
CA LYS A 130 -1.99 -11.90 12.28
C LYS A 130 -2.79 -11.11 11.26
#